data_AF-A0A5J5D9K4-F1
#
_entry.id   AF-A0A5J5D9K4-F1
#
_cell.length_a   1.000
_cell.length_b   1.000
_cell.length_c   1.000
_cell.angle_alpha   90.00
_cell.angle_beta   90.00
_cell.angle_gamma   90.00
#
_symmetry.space_group_name_H-M   'P 1'
#
loop_
_entity.id
_entity.type
_entity.pdbx_description
1 polymer ?
#
loop_
_entity_poly.entity_id
_entity_poly.type
_entity_poly.pdbx_seq_one_letter_code
_entity_poly.pdbx_strand_id
1 'polypeptide(L)'
;MSSSNYDSACLPDLLPLYYRRLFPFSQYYRWLNYGGVQKNYFQNREFSFTLKDDIYVRYQSFSTQTELEKEMQKMNPYKIDIGAIYSHRKELVFDIDMTDYDDVRSCCSAADICCKCWTLMTIAIHILDRALRAARKLSVAARSAVAEYLSLVKGGDEMLKKVVLTDPIHPFIRESLAVVERYFPRYALQEQDILGRKESVNKVLALMPEDILFTKCSRSGKELQQDFQNEKKPENRWKLVKEQAKRKQGTAKKGQYFEKEIMLQYCYPRLDVNVSKGVNHLLKSPFSVHPKTGRISVPMDLKELETFDPFAVPTISQICEELDRPRTGEEEEKPEDTKEKENEKDAAERRKIRGNQKFRHSM
;
A
#
# COMPACT_ATOMS: atom_id res chain seq x y z
N MET A 1 21.28 -2.02 -10.68
CA MET A 1 20.77 -3.20 -11.41
C MET A 1 19.39 -2.83 -11.91
N SER A 2 19.19 -2.75 -13.23
CA SER A 2 17.92 -2.31 -13.80
C SER A 2 16.83 -3.30 -13.43
N SER A 3 15.71 -2.83 -12.87
CA SER A 3 14.47 -3.59 -12.87
C SER A 3 14.24 -4.09 -14.29
N SER A 4 14.02 -5.39 -14.46
CA SER A 4 13.45 -5.94 -15.70
C SER A 4 12.32 -5.01 -16.14
N ASN A 5 12.50 -4.32 -17.27
CA ASN A 5 11.51 -3.38 -17.78
C ASN A 5 10.25 -4.17 -18.11
N TYR A 6 9.29 -4.16 -17.19
CA TYR A 6 7.99 -4.74 -17.40
C TYR A 6 7.33 -4.05 -18.61
N ASP A 7 6.92 -4.83 -19.60
CA ASP A 7 6.12 -4.37 -20.71
C ASP A 7 4.64 -4.64 -20.42
N SER A 8 3.83 -3.59 -20.35
CA SER A 8 2.39 -3.72 -20.12
C SER A 8 1.66 -4.45 -21.24
N ALA A 9 2.24 -4.54 -22.45
CA ALA A 9 1.69 -5.30 -23.55
C ALA A 9 1.69 -6.82 -23.29
N CYS A 10 2.58 -7.33 -22.43
CA CYS A 10 2.65 -8.76 -22.07
C CYS A 10 1.65 -9.15 -20.97
N LEU A 11 1.01 -8.18 -20.31
CA LEU A 11 0.08 -8.46 -19.22
C LEU A 11 -1.07 -9.43 -19.57
N PRO A 12 -1.72 -9.35 -20.75
CA PRO A 12 -2.78 -10.31 -21.11
C PRO A 12 -2.29 -11.77 -21.12
N ASP A 13 -1.02 -12.00 -21.46
CA ASP A 13 -0.45 -13.35 -21.55
C ASP A 13 0.00 -13.87 -20.17
N LEU A 14 0.41 -12.95 -19.28
CA LEU A 14 0.89 -13.28 -17.95
C LEU A 14 -0.24 -13.48 -16.92
N LEU A 15 -1.36 -12.73 -17.03
CA LEU A 15 -2.49 -12.82 -16.09
C LEU A 15 -3.09 -14.23 -15.99
N PRO A 16 -3.33 -14.98 -17.09
CA PRO A 16 -3.84 -16.35 -17.02
C PRO A 16 -2.93 -17.27 -16.21
N LEU A 17 -1.60 -17.14 -16.38
CA LEU A 17 -0.64 -17.94 -15.62
C LEU A 17 -0.66 -17.57 -14.14
N TYR A 18 -0.67 -16.26 -13.84
CA TYR A 18 -0.72 -15.75 -12.48
C TYR A 18 -1.97 -16.20 -11.72
N TYR A 19 -3.16 -16.01 -12.29
CA TYR A 19 -4.42 -16.45 -11.67
C TYR A 19 -4.60 -17.97 -11.67
N ARG A 20 -3.88 -18.72 -12.51
CA ARG A 20 -3.95 -20.18 -12.47
C ARG A 20 -3.01 -20.80 -11.44
N ARG A 21 -1.83 -20.23 -11.22
CA ARG A 21 -0.74 -20.90 -10.49
C ARG A 21 -0.19 -20.14 -9.29
N LEU A 22 -0.39 -18.83 -9.20
CA LEU A 22 0.30 -17.98 -8.22
C LEU A 22 -0.64 -17.22 -7.28
N PHE A 23 -1.81 -16.76 -7.75
CA PHE A 23 -2.74 -16.00 -6.91
C PHE A 23 -3.20 -16.85 -5.70
N PRO A 24 -3.10 -16.34 -4.45
CA PRO A 24 -3.29 -17.14 -3.25
C PRO A 24 -4.76 -17.31 -2.87
N PHE A 25 -5.56 -17.99 -3.70
CA PHE A 25 -7.02 -18.12 -3.49
C PHE A 25 -7.41 -18.67 -2.12
N SER A 26 -6.67 -19.65 -1.60
CA SER A 26 -6.97 -20.26 -0.30
C SER A 26 -6.81 -19.26 0.84
N GLN A 27 -5.68 -18.55 0.89
CA GLN A 27 -5.41 -17.54 1.91
C GLN A 27 -6.35 -16.34 1.76
N TYR A 28 -6.62 -15.93 0.52
CA TYR A 28 -7.49 -14.81 0.18
C TYR A 28 -8.95 -15.09 0.60
N TYR A 29 -9.48 -16.27 0.28
CA TYR A 29 -10.80 -16.70 0.72
C TYR A 29 -10.87 -16.83 2.25
N ARG A 30 -9.86 -17.42 2.89
CA ARG A 30 -9.80 -17.54 4.36
C ARG A 30 -9.84 -16.18 5.04
N TRP A 31 -9.15 -15.18 4.48
CA TRP A 31 -9.19 -13.80 4.96
C TRP A 31 -10.60 -13.20 4.83
N LEU A 32 -11.18 -13.20 3.63
CA LEU A 32 -12.45 -12.51 3.35
C LEU A 32 -13.68 -13.25 3.91
N ASN A 33 -13.56 -14.53 4.21
CA ASN A 33 -14.63 -15.32 4.83
C ASN A 33 -14.67 -15.19 6.37
N TYR A 34 -13.64 -14.59 7.00
CA TYR A 34 -13.57 -14.38 8.45
C TYR A 34 -13.88 -15.64 9.28
N GLY A 35 -13.36 -16.79 8.85
CA GLY A 35 -13.59 -18.08 9.52
C GLY A 35 -15.00 -18.64 9.39
N GLY A 36 -15.85 -18.08 8.52
CA GLY A 36 -17.22 -18.56 8.27
C GLY A 36 -18.17 -18.36 9.46
N VAL A 37 -17.82 -17.50 10.42
CA VAL A 37 -18.59 -17.29 11.65
C VAL A 37 -19.96 -16.69 11.35
N GLN A 38 -20.03 -15.80 10.36
CA GLN A 38 -21.29 -15.19 9.92
C GLN A 38 -21.73 -15.78 8.59
N LYS A 39 -22.98 -16.25 8.53
CA LYS A 39 -23.58 -16.73 7.28
C LYS A 39 -23.56 -15.64 6.22
N ASN A 40 -23.29 -16.04 4.98
CA ASN A 40 -23.34 -15.18 3.79
C ASN A 40 -22.31 -14.03 3.78
N TYR A 41 -21.32 -14.01 4.67
CA TYR A 41 -20.36 -12.91 4.79
C TYR A 41 -19.50 -12.74 3.53
N PHE A 42 -18.97 -13.85 3.00
CA PHE A 42 -18.24 -13.85 1.73
C PHE A 42 -19.19 -13.69 0.53
N GLN A 43 -20.35 -14.34 0.57
CA GLN A 43 -21.31 -14.38 -0.53
C GLN A 43 -21.91 -13.01 -0.86
N ASN A 44 -21.99 -12.15 0.15
CA ASN A 44 -22.49 -10.78 0.01
C ASN A 44 -21.35 -9.77 -0.23
N ARG A 45 -20.08 -10.20 -0.36
CA ARG A 45 -18.96 -9.30 -0.64
C ARG A 45 -19.02 -8.81 -2.09
N GLU A 46 -18.95 -7.50 -2.27
CA GLU A 46 -18.71 -6.89 -3.58
C GLU A 46 -17.25 -7.06 -4.00
N PHE A 47 -17.07 -7.51 -5.24
CA PHE A 47 -15.87 -7.38 -6.02
C PHE A 47 -16.14 -6.52 -7.24
N SER A 48 -15.10 -5.83 -7.69
CA SER A 48 -15.08 -5.17 -8.99
C SER A 48 -13.86 -5.60 -9.77
N PHE A 49 -14.04 -5.75 -11.07
CA PHE A 49 -13.00 -6.15 -12.01
C PHE A 49 -12.86 -5.09 -13.11
N THR A 50 -11.63 -4.63 -13.34
CA THR A 50 -11.28 -3.90 -14.56
C THR A 50 -10.69 -4.90 -15.56
N LEU A 51 -11.28 -5.00 -16.74
CA LEU A 51 -10.83 -5.86 -17.83
C LEU A 51 -10.02 -5.05 -18.85
N LYS A 52 -9.74 -5.65 -20.01
CA LYS A 52 -9.14 -4.98 -21.16
C LYS A 52 -9.97 -3.75 -21.56
N ASP A 53 -9.29 -2.74 -22.12
CA ASP A 53 -9.90 -1.48 -22.58
C ASP A 53 -10.61 -0.70 -21.46
N ASP A 54 -10.12 -0.87 -20.21
CA ASP A 54 -10.67 -0.28 -18.99
C ASP A 54 -12.17 -0.59 -18.77
N ILE A 55 -12.68 -1.69 -19.33
CA ILE A 55 -14.05 -2.15 -19.10
C ILE A 55 -14.21 -2.49 -17.62
N TYR A 56 -15.11 -1.77 -16.95
CA TYR A 56 -15.30 -1.87 -15.52
C TYR A 56 -16.58 -2.65 -15.16
N VAL A 57 -16.42 -3.74 -14.42
CA VAL A 57 -17.51 -4.64 -14.03
C VAL A 57 -17.63 -4.64 -12.50
N ARG A 58 -18.73 -4.08 -11.99
CA ARG A 58 -19.03 -3.98 -10.56
C ARG A 58 -20.06 -5.02 -10.11
N TYR A 59 -20.35 -5.00 -8.81
CA TYR A 59 -21.41 -5.79 -8.18
C TYR A 59 -21.22 -7.30 -8.38
N GLN A 60 -19.96 -7.74 -8.54
CA GLN A 60 -19.64 -9.16 -8.59
C GLN A 60 -19.62 -9.71 -7.18
N SER A 61 -20.14 -10.92 -6.99
CA SER A 61 -20.04 -11.65 -5.74
C SER A 61 -19.95 -13.14 -6.03
N PHE A 62 -19.43 -13.90 -5.07
CA PHE A 62 -19.14 -15.33 -5.27
C PHE A 62 -19.56 -16.13 -4.06
N SER A 63 -20.13 -17.31 -4.27
CA SER A 63 -20.61 -18.16 -3.19
C SER A 63 -19.49 -18.91 -2.49
N THR A 64 -18.43 -19.25 -3.22
CA THR A 64 -17.33 -20.13 -2.77
C THR A 64 -15.97 -19.69 -3.33
N GLN A 65 -14.88 -20.18 -2.75
CA GLN A 65 -13.53 -20.03 -3.29
C GLN A 65 -13.45 -20.53 -4.74
N THR A 66 -14.02 -21.71 -5.03
CA THR A 66 -13.98 -22.33 -6.36
C THR A 66 -14.69 -21.48 -7.41
N GLU A 67 -15.77 -20.80 -7.04
CA GLU A 67 -16.50 -19.91 -7.96
C GLU A 67 -15.68 -18.65 -8.27
N LEU A 68 -15.12 -18.01 -7.24
CA LEU A 68 -14.21 -16.87 -7.41
C LEU A 68 -13.01 -17.25 -8.29
N GLU A 69 -12.40 -18.40 -8.04
CA GLU A 69 -11.25 -18.89 -8.79
C GLU A 69 -11.57 -19.12 -10.27
N LYS A 70 -12.68 -19.83 -10.56
CA LYS A 70 -13.13 -20.06 -11.93
C LYS A 70 -13.41 -18.77 -12.68
N GLU A 71 -14.11 -17.82 -12.06
CA GLU A 71 -14.45 -16.56 -12.70
C GLU A 71 -13.23 -15.64 -12.89
N MET A 72 -12.29 -15.60 -11.93
CA MET A 72 -11.03 -14.86 -12.09
C MET A 72 -10.16 -15.45 -13.20
N GLN A 73 -10.02 -16.77 -13.30
CA GLN A 73 -9.26 -17.44 -14.36
C GLN A 73 -9.93 -17.29 -15.75
N LYS A 74 -11.25 -17.15 -15.79
CA LYS A 74 -12.01 -16.91 -17.02
C LYS A 74 -11.89 -15.46 -17.49
N MET A 75 -12.07 -14.50 -16.58
CA MET A 75 -12.09 -13.07 -16.92
C MET A 75 -10.70 -12.45 -17.02
N ASN A 76 -9.71 -13.00 -16.32
CA ASN A 76 -8.33 -12.48 -16.24
C ASN A 76 -8.29 -10.96 -16.00
N PRO A 77 -8.82 -10.48 -14.86
CA PRO A 77 -8.95 -9.05 -14.62
C PRO A 77 -7.59 -8.36 -14.49
N TYR A 78 -7.49 -7.15 -15.03
CA TYR A 78 -6.32 -6.28 -14.93
C TYR A 78 -6.25 -5.60 -13.56
N LYS A 79 -7.40 -5.27 -12.97
CA LYS A 79 -7.51 -4.74 -11.61
C LYS A 79 -8.63 -5.46 -10.87
N ILE A 80 -8.43 -5.63 -9.58
CA ILE A 80 -9.41 -6.20 -8.67
C ILE A 80 -9.60 -5.20 -7.54
N ASP A 81 -10.83 -4.79 -7.30
CA ASP A 81 -11.19 -3.99 -6.13
C ASP A 81 -12.14 -4.78 -5.22
N ILE A 82 -12.02 -4.56 -3.92
CA ILE A 82 -12.86 -5.16 -2.88
C ILE A 82 -13.77 -4.07 -2.31
N GLY A 83 -15.07 -4.37 -2.25
CA GLY A 83 -16.09 -3.46 -1.75
C GLY A 83 -16.66 -3.89 -0.41
N ALA A 84 -17.81 -3.32 -0.07
CA ALA A 84 -18.56 -3.68 1.12
C ALA A 84 -19.13 -5.10 1.04
N ILE A 85 -19.59 -5.57 2.18
CA ILE A 85 -20.51 -6.69 2.26
C ILE A 85 -21.92 -6.12 2.23
N TYR A 86 -22.71 -6.47 1.23
CA TYR A 86 -24.09 -6.01 1.09
C TYR A 86 -24.89 -6.31 2.36
N SER A 87 -25.70 -5.33 2.76
CA SER A 87 -26.49 -5.34 4.01
C SER A 87 -25.66 -5.40 5.31
N HIS A 88 -24.33 -5.30 5.24
CA HIS A 88 -23.40 -5.40 6.38
C HIS A 88 -22.34 -4.28 6.33
N ARG A 89 -21.23 -4.47 7.05
CA ARG A 89 -20.14 -3.50 7.23
C ARG A 89 -18.93 -3.87 6.37
N LYS A 90 -18.11 -2.86 6.04
CA LYS A 90 -16.79 -2.99 5.40
C LYS A 90 -15.68 -2.87 6.44
N GLU A 91 -14.49 -3.34 6.11
CA GLU A 91 -13.25 -3.01 6.78
C GLU A 91 -13.03 -1.48 6.82
N LEU A 92 -12.47 -0.99 7.92
CA LEU A 92 -11.93 0.37 7.96
C LEU A 92 -10.62 0.37 7.16
N VAL A 93 -10.59 1.18 6.11
CA VAL A 93 -9.45 1.27 5.20
C VAL A 93 -8.93 2.70 5.16
N PHE A 94 -7.61 2.82 5.01
CA PHE A 94 -6.93 4.09 4.78
C PHE A 94 -6.18 3.97 3.46
N ASP A 95 -6.28 5.00 2.64
CA ASP A 95 -5.51 5.13 1.41
C ASP A 95 -4.59 6.34 1.55
N ILE A 96 -3.33 6.13 1.17
CA ILE A 96 -2.27 7.12 1.27
C ILE A 96 -1.50 7.05 -0.03
N ASP A 97 -1.69 8.07 -0.86
CA ASP A 97 -0.97 8.20 -2.10
C ASP A 97 0.21 9.15 -1.94
N MET A 98 1.28 8.88 -2.68
CA MET A 98 2.44 9.76 -2.70
C MET A 98 2.14 11.09 -3.43
N THR A 99 1.19 11.11 -4.36
CA THR A 99 0.77 12.34 -5.06
C THR A 99 0.30 13.43 -4.10
N ASP A 100 -0.31 13.02 -2.98
CA ASP A 100 -0.81 13.95 -1.97
C ASP A 100 0.31 14.77 -1.32
N TYR A 101 1.59 14.39 -1.48
CA TYR A 101 2.74 15.04 -0.88
C TYR A 101 3.54 15.92 -1.87
N ASP A 102 3.03 16.15 -3.08
CA ASP A 102 3.72 16.92 -4.13
C ASP A 102 4.12 18.35 -3.70
N ASP A 103 3.38 18.98 -2.80
CA ASP A 103 3.69 20.30 -2.25
C ASP A 103 4.86 20.29 -1.25
N VAL A 104 5.22 19.13 -0.69
CA VAL A 104 6.22 18.97 0.39
C VAL A 104 7.40 18.06 0.05
N ARG A 105 7.42 17.45 -1.13
CA ARG A 105 8.56 16.67 -1.64
C ARG A 105 9.21 17.37 -2.83
N SER A 106 10.53 17.22 -2.96
CA SER A 106 11.33 17.86 -4.01
C SER A 106 12.09 16.87 -4.90
N CYS A 107 12.09 15.59 -4.52
CA CYS A 107 12.84 14.52 -5.19
C CYS A 107 12.08 13.85 -6.35
N CYS A 108 10.74 13.92 -6.35
CA CYS A 108 9.85 13.33 -7.35
C CYS A 108 8.60 14.20 -7.47
N SER A 109 7.75 13.92 -8.45
CA SER A 109 6.46 14.59 -8.66
C SER A 109 5.40 13.62 -9.17
N ALA A 110 4.13 13.90 -8.94
CA ALA A 110 3.00 13.09 -9.39
C ALA A 110 3.16 11.59 -9.01
N ALA A 111 3.04 10.68 -9.96
CA ALA A 111 3.10 9.25 -9.68
C ALA A 111 4.54 8.73 -9.40
N ASP A 112 5.57 9.53 -9.66
CA ASP A 112 6.95 9.08 -9.49
C ASP A 112 7.33 8.98 -8.01
N ILE A 113 8.11 7.94 -7.68
CA ILE A 113 8.61 7.69 -6.34
C ILE A 113 10.10 7.35 -6.37
N CYS A 114 10.80 7.60 -5.26
CA CYS A 114 12.18 7.17 -5.03
C CYS A 114 12.36 6.77 -3.55
N CYS A 115 13.51 6.21 -3.20
CA CYS A 115 13.81 5.79 -1.82
C CYS A 115 13.72 6.94 -0.81
N LYS A 116 13.91 8.20 -1.24
CA LYS A 116 13.81 9.37 -0.36
C LYS A 116 12.37 9.64 0.07
N CYS A 117 11.44 9.78 -0.89
CA CYS A 117 10.04 10.06 -0.58
C CYS A 117 9.31 8.84 -0.01
N TRP A 118 9.79 7.61 -0.24
CA TRP A 118 9.22 6.41 0.39
C TRP A 118 9.25 6.46 1.93
N THR A 119 10.18 7.22 2.51
CA THR A 119 10.20 7.51 3.96
C THR A 119 8.87 8.09 4.46
N LEU A 120 8.11 8.83 3.63
CA LEU A 120 6.76 9.30 3.99
C LEU A 120 5.79 8.15 4.24
N MET A 121 5.82 7.11 3.42
CA MET A 121 4.97 5.92 3.63
C MET A 121 5.36 5.19 4.91
N THR A 122 6.66 5.10 5.19
CA THR A 122 7.18 4.52 6.44
C THR A 122 6.68 5.30 7.66
N ILE A 123 6.76 6.63 7.65
CA ILE A 123 6.24 7.50 8.72
C ILE A 123 4.73 7.32 8.87
N ALA A 124 4.00 7.32 7.76
CA ALA A 124 2.55 7.15 7.73
C ALA A 124 2.11 5.81 8.37
N ILE A 125 2.75 4.71 8.00
CA ILE A 125 2.45 3.38 8.54
C ILE A 125 2.75 3.32 10.05
N HIS A 126 3.88 3.85 10.51
CA HIS A 126 4.20 3.90 11.95
C HIS A 126 3.14 4.68 12.75
N ILE A 127 2.72 5.84 12.25
CA ILE A 127 1.71 6.68 12.91
C ILE A 127 0.35 5.98 12.94
N LEU A 128 -0.10 5.47 11.81
CA LEU A 128 -1.41 4.83 11.69
C LEU A 128 -1.48 3.50 12.43
N ASP A 129 -0.46 2.64 12.34
CA ASP A 129 -0.45 1.35 13.05
C ASP A 129 -0.55 1.57 14.57
N ARG A 130 0.20 2.55 15.11
CA ARG A 130 0.09 2.94 16.52
C ARG A 130 -1.32 3.40 16.87
N ALA A 131 -1.89 4.30 16.06
CA ALA A 131 -3.23 4.83 16.30
C ALA A 131 -4.30 3.73 16.25
N LEU A 132 -4.20 2.82 15.29
CA LEU A 132 -5.14 1.73 15.09
C LEU A 132 -5.04 0.68 16.20
N ARG A 133 -3.84 0.36 16.70
CA ARG A 133 -3.68 -0.50 17.89
C ARG A 133 -4.41 0.07 19.10
N ALA A 134 -4.37 1.38 19.31
CA ALA A 134 -5.14 2.04 20.35
C ALA A 134 -6.66 2.02 20.05
N ALA A 135 -7.05 2.20 18.78
CA ALA A 135 -8.43 2.25 18.32
C ALA A 135 -9.14 0.88 18.24
N ARG A 136 -8.42 -0.25 18.31
CA ARG A 136 -9.02 -1.62 18.29
C ARG A 136 -10.04 -1.85 19.40
N LYS A 137 -9.99 -1.08 20.47
CA LYS A 137 -10.94 -1.11 21.61
C LYS A 137 -12.21 -0.28 21.37
N LEU A 138 -12.28 0.47 20.27
CA LEU A 138 -13.39 1.41 20.01
C LEU A 138 -14.58 0.74 19.31
N SER A 139 -15.76 1.29 19.58
CA SER A 139 -17.01 0.91 18.92
C SER A 139 -16.99 1.27 17.44
N VAL A 140 -17.93 0.72 16.66
CA VAL A 140 -17.97 0.99 15.22
C VAL A 140 -18.37 2.42 14.89
N ALA A 141 -19.24 3.07 15.67
CA ALA A 141 -19.55 4.49 15.50
C ALA A 141 -18.31 5.37 15.71
N ALA A 142 -17.43 4.99 16.64
CA ALA A 142 -16.17 5.69 16.86
C ALA A 142 -15.19 5.54 15.68
N ARG A 143 -15.26 4.47 14.88
CA ARG A 143 -14.35 4.25 13.73
C ARG A 143 -14.55 5.25 12.60
N SER A 144 -15.77 5.74 12.37
CA SER A 144 -15.99 6.83 11.40
C SER A 144 -15.38 8.14 11.87
N ALA A 145 -15.38 8.39 13.18
CA ALA A 145 -14.69 9.53 13.78
C ALA A 145 -13.16 9.36 13.80
N VAL A 146 -12.65 8.13 13.78
CA VAL A 146 -11.20 7.86 13.72
C VAL A 146 -10.58 8.49 12.47
N ALA A 147 -11.18 8.37 11.29
CA ALA A 147 -10.60 8.96 10.07
C ALA A 147 -10.45 10.50 10.17
N GLU A 148 -11.48 11.19 10.68
CA GLU A 148 -11.42 12.64 10.90
C GLU A 148 -10.43 13.01 11.99
N TYR A 149 -10.39 12.22 13.06
CA TYR A 149 -9.50 12.41 14.19
C TYR A 149 -8.02 12.25 13.80
N LEU A 150 -7.72 11.31 12.90
CA LEU A 150 -6.36 11.08 12.39
C LEU A 150 -5.95 12.09 11.32
N SER A 151 -6.87 12.89 10.78
CA SER A 151 -6.58 13.86 9.72
C SER A 151 -6.09 15.20 10.31
N LEU A 152 -4.77 15.38 10.40
CA LEU A 152 -4.16 16.62 10.89
C LEU A 152 -3.81 17.63 9.79
N VAL A 153 -3.49 17.15 8.60
CA VAL A 153 -3.19 18.00 7.43
C VAL A 153 -4.49 18.26 6.69
N LYS A 154 -4.95 19.51 6.66
CA LYS A 154 -6.21 19.93 6.02
C LYS A 154 -5.97 21.15 5.14
N GLY A 155 -6.62 21.19 3.99
CA GLY A 155 -6.53 22.29 3.03
C GLY A 155 -6.03 21.84 1.65
N GLY A 156 -6.63 22.41 0.61
CA GLY A 156 -6.25 22.16 -0.79
C GLY A 156 -4.98 22.91 -1.21
N ASP A 157 -4.69 22.91 -2.51
CA ASP A 157 -3.45 23.46 -3.06
C ASP A 157 -3.27 24.97 -2.86
N GLU A 158 -4.37 25.71 -2.72
CA GLU A 158 -4.35 27.15 -2.44
C GLU A 158 -3.95 27.48 -1.00
N MET A 159 -4.05 26.52 -0.08
CA MET A 159 -3.77 26.73 1.34
C MET A 159 -2.30 26.41 1.65
N LEU A 160 -1.52 27.44 1.92
CA LEU A 160 -0.10 27.27 2.28
C LEU A 160 0.09 26.55 3.62
N LYS A 161 -0.63 26.98 4.67
CA LYS A 161 -0.52 26.40 6.02
C LYS A 161 -1.63 25.40 6.25
N LYS A 162 -1.29 24.11 6.29
CA LYS A 162 -2.26 22.99 6.35
C LYS A 162 -2.37 22.34 7.72
N VAL A 163 -1.53 22.74 8.69
CA VAL A 163 -1.55 22.22 10.06
C VAL A 163 -1.62 23.38 11.04
N VAL A 164 -2.61 23.31 11.94
CA VAL A 164 -2.78 24.23 13.06
C VAL A 164 -3.04 23.41 14.30
N LEU A 165 -2.16 23.52 15.30
CA LEU A 165 -2.26 22.77 16.54
C LEU A 165 -2.99 23.59 17.62
N THR A 166 -3.81 22.91 18.40
CA THR A 166 -4.50 23.47 19.56
C THR A 166 -3.75 23.15 20.86
N ASP A 167 -3.91 24.02 21.86
CA ASP A 167 -3.39 23.81 23.22
C ASP A 167 -4.50 23.29 24.15
N PRO A 168 -4.27 22.22 24.93
CA PRO A 168 -3.06 21.38 24.96
C PRO A 168 -2.96 20.44 23.75
N ILE A 169 -1.73 20.14 23.31
CA ILE A 169 -1.51 19.16 22.23
C ILE A 169 -2.02 17.78 22.68
N HIS A 170 -2.92 17.22 21.88
CA HIS A 170 -3.49 15.91 22.14
C HIS A 170 -2.40 14.81 22.22
N PRO A 171 -2.50 13.83 23.15
CA PRO A 171 -1.55 12.71 23.30
C PRO A 171 -1.16 12.03 21.97
N PHE A 172 -2.15 11.65 21.15
CA PHE A 172 -1.90 11.08 19.81
C PHE A 172 -1.00 11.96 18.92
N ILE A 173 -1.20 13.28 18.91
CA ILE A 173 -0.38 14.20 18.12
C ILE A 173 1.04 14.25 18.67
N ARG A 174 1.21 14.25 20.00
CA ARG A 174 2.54 14.18 20.65
C ARG A 174 3.28 12.90 20.27
N GLU A 175 2.59 11.78 20.25
CA GLU A 175 3.16 10.49 19.86
C GLU A 175 3.52 10.45 18.37
N SER A 176 2.66 11.03 17.52
CA SER A 176 2.94 11.19 16.09
C SER A 176 4.15 12.09 15.84
N LEU A 177 4.27 13.19 16.59
CA LEU A 177 5.45 14.06 16.57
C LEU A 177 6.72 13.32 16.96
N ALA A 178 6.68 12.42 17.95
CA ALA A 178 7.85 11.63 18.32
C ALA A 178 8.31 10.70 17.18
N VAL A 179 7.39 10.16 16.39
CA VAL A 179 7.72 9.42 15.16
C VAL A 179 8.35 10.38 14.14
N VAL A 180 7.69 11.50 13.83
CA VAL A 180 8.19 12.48 12.85
C VAL A 180 9.58 13.01 13.23
N GLU A 181 9.81 13.34 14.50
CA GLU A 181 11.09 13.85 15.03
C GLU A 181 12.27 12.91 14.77
N ARG A 182 12.02 11.59 14.75
CA ARG A 182 13.04 10.59 14.45
C ARG A 182 13.51 10.67 12.98
N TYR A 183 12.59 10.88 12.04
CA TYR A 183 12.90 10.90 10.60
C TYR A 183 13.26 12.28 10.08
N PHE A 184 12.72 13.34 10.68
CA PHE A 184 12.76 14.70 10.13
C PHE A 184 14.17 15.20 9.78
N PRO A 185 15.22 15.03 10.60
CA PRO A 185 16.56 15.52 10.24
C PRO A 185 17.11 14.88 8.97
N ARG A 186 16.95 13.56 8.80
CA ARG A 186 17.41 12.84 7.62
C ARG A 186 16.50 13.12 6.43
N TYR A 187 15.20 12.88 6.59
CA TYR A 187 14.24 12.99 5.50
C TYR A 187 14.08 14.44 5.02
N ALA A 188 13.63 15.34 5.91
CA ALA A 188 13.24 16.69 5.49
C ALA A 188 14.45 17.59 5.22
N LEU A 189 15.47 17.55 6.10
CA LEU A 189 16.61 18.48 6.00
C LEU A 189 17.69 18.01 5.04
N GLN A 190 18.00 16.71 4.99
CA GLN A 190 19.08 16.18 4.13
C GLN A 190 18.55 15.66 2.79
N GLU A 191 17.52 14.82 2.80
CA GLU A 191 17.05 14.14 1.58
C GLU A 191 16.17 15.03 0.69
N GLN A 192 15.23 15.77 1.30
CA GLN A 192 14.34 16.73 0.61
C GLN A 192 14.89 18.17 0.56
N ASP A 193 15.88 18.50 1.38
CA ASP A 193 16.54 19.81 1.44
C ASP A 193 15.56 21.00 1.54
N ILE A 194 14.57 20.89 2.44
CA ILE A 194 13.49 21.89 2.57
C ILE A 194 13.99 23.27 3.03
N LEU A 195 15.23 23.36 3.50
CA LEU A 195 15.87 24.58 3.97
C LEU A 195 17.19 24.89 3.23
N GLY A 196 17.49 24.28 2.09
CA GLY A 196 18.72 24.58 1.33
C GLY A 196 18.55 25.68 0.29
N ARG A 197 17.52 25.58 -0.55
CA ARG A 197 17.24 26.50 -1.67
C ARG A 197 16.36 27.67 -1.26
N LYS A 198 16.51 28.82 -1.91
CA LYS A 198 15.74 30.04 -1.61
C LYS A 198 14.23 29.80 -1.67
N GLU A 199 13.76 29.08 -2.68
CA GLU A 199 12.33 28.76 -2.85
C GLU A 199 11.79 27.84 -1.74
N SER A 200 12.52 26.78 -1.38
CA SER A 200 12.10 25.86 -0.31
C SER A 200 12.13 26.53 1.06
N VAL A 201 13.16 27.35 1.32
CA VAL A 201 13.23 28.20 2.51
C VAL A 201 12.02 29.13 2.61
N ASN A 202 11.66 29.82 1.52
CA ASN A 202 10.50 30.72 1.51
C ASN A 202 9.20 29.97 1.82
N LYS A 203 9.01 28.74 1.31
CA LYS A 203 7.87 27.90 1.65
C LYS A 203 7.80 27.60 3.15
N VAL A 204 8.93 27.28 3.78
CA VAL A 204 8.98 27.01 5.23
C VAL A 204 8.72 28.28 6.05
N LEU A 205 9.33 29.41 5.67
CA LEU A 205 9.13 30.69 6.35
C LEU A 205 7.67 31.16 6.28
N ALA A 206 6.97 30.91 5.17
CA ALA A 206 5.55 31.23 5.01
C ALA A 206 4.62 30.47 5.98
N LEU A 207 5.09 29.40 6.63
CA LEU A 207 4.32 28.66 7.63
C LEU A 207 4.46 29.24 9.05
N MET A 208 5.43 30.14 9.24
CA MET A 208 5.72 30.78 10.52
C MET A 208 4.85 32.02 10.71
N PRO A 209 4.51 32.39 11.97
CA PRO A 209 3.82 33.65 12.25
C PRO A 209 4.61 34.85 11.71
N GLU A 210 3.92 35.81 11.08
CA GLU A 210 4.56 36.98 10.44
C GLU A 210 5.40 37.79 11.42
N ASP A 211 4.92 37.95 12.65
CA ASP A 211 5.63 38.69 13.68
C ASP A 211 7.00 38.06 14.01
N ILE A 212 7.15 36.74 13.90
CA ILE A 212 8.44 36.05 14.05
C ILE A 212 9.38 36.34 12.89
N LEU A 213 8.86 36.47 11.66
CA LEU A 213 9.70 36.74 10.48
C LEU A 213 10.43 38.07 10.60
N PHE A 214 9.78 39.07 11.20
CA PHE A 214 10.32 40.41 11.44
C PHE A 214 10.92 40.59 12.86
N THR A 215 10.90 39.56 13.71
CA THR A 215 11.50 39.66 15.06
C THR A 215 13.02 39.55 14.99
N LYS A 216 13.72 40.48 15.64
CA LYS A 216 15.18 40.45 15.80
C LYS A 216 15.62 39.25 16.65
N CYS A 217 16.57 38.46 16.16
CA CYS A 217 17.15 37.34 16.89
C CYS A 217 18.06 37.85 18.02
N SER A 218 17.86 37.39 19.26
CA SER A 218 18.61 37.88 20.43
C SER A 218 20.11 37.56 20.42
N ARG A 219 20.57 36.66 19.53
CA ARG A 219 22.00 36.29 19.39
C ARG A 219 22.77 37.19 18.41
N SER A 220 22.11 37.66 17.34
CA SER A 220 22.74 38.44 16.27
C SER A 220 22.23 39.89 16.19
N GLY A 221 21.09 40.20 16.81
CA GLY A 221 20.39 41.48 16.67
C GLY A 221 19.71 41.69 15.31
N LYS A 222 19.77 40.69 14.41
CA LYS A 222 19.30 40.73 13.02
C LYS A 222 17.96 40.02 12.84
N GLU A 223 17.22 40.35 11.79
CA GLU A 223 15.98 39.67 11.41
C GLU A 223 16.24 38.20 11.05
N LEU A 224 15.30 37.29 11.35
CA LEU A 224 15.45 35.86 11.07
C LEU A 224 15.80 35.58 9.60
N GLN A 225 15.23 36.36 8.69
CA GLN A 225 15.50 36.27 7.26
C GLN A 225 16.97 36.55 6.92
N GLN A 226 17.63 37.45 7.65
CA GLN A 226 19.04 37.77 7.47
C GLN A 226 19.95 36.70 8.09
N ASP A 227 19.57 36.10 9.21
CA ASP A 227 20.29 34.95 9.78
C ASP A 227 20.25 33.75 8.82
N PHE A 228 19.11 33.51 8.16
CA PHE A 228 18.97 32.49 7.12
C PHE A 228 19.84 32.75 5.87
N GLN A 229 20.05 34.02 5.50
CA GLN A 229 20.94 34.36 4.39
C GLN A 229 22.41 34.05 4.71
N ASN A 230 22.83 34.21 5.97
CA ASN A 230 24.21 33.99 6.40
C ASN A 230 24.52 32.52 6.68
N GLU A 231 23.55 31.76 7.19
CA GLU A 231 23.71 30.32 7.42
C GLU A 231 23.37 29.52 6.16
N LYS A 232 24.24 28.59 5.76
CA LYS A 232 24.06 27.77 4.55
C LYS A 232 23.60 26.34 4.85
N LYS A 233 23.81 25.84 6.08
CA LYS A 233 23.46 24.48 6.47
C LYS A 233 21.98 24.36 6.88
N PRO A 234 21.16 23.52 6.21
CA PRO A 234 19.76 23.30 6.55
C PRO A 234 19.53 22.95 8.03
N GLU A 235 20.41 22.16 8.64
CA GLU A 235 20.30 21.76 10.04
C GLU A 235 20.47 22.92 11.00
N ASN A 236 21.35 23.87 10.68
CA ASN A 236 21.53 25.07 11.49
C ASN A 236 20.39 26.06 11.29
N ARG A 237 19.88 26.22 10.05
CA ARG A 237 18.64 26.98 9.80
C ARG A 237 17.47 26.42 10.61
N TRP A 238 17.32 25.09 10.68
CA TRP A 238 16.29 24.46 11.50
C TRP A 238 16.48 24.70 13.01
N LYS A 239 17.73 24.74 13.51
CA LYS A 239 17.99 25.12 14.91
C LYS A 239 17.50 26.54 15.20
N LEU A 240 17.69 27.49 14.28
CA LEU A 240 17.17 28.85 14.44
C LEU A 240 15.64 28.87 14.55
N VAL A 241 14.93 28.10 13.71
CA VAL A 241 13.46 27.96 13.80
C VAL A 241 13.05 27.46 15.19
N LYS A 242 13.68 26.41 15.70
CA LYS A 242 13.40 25.86 17.02
C LYS A 242 13.70 26.85 18.15
N GLU A 243 14.77 27.63 18.05
CA GLU A 243 15.09 28.67 19.03
C GLU A 243 14.01 29.76 19.08
N GLN A 244 13.51 30.19 17.91
CA GLN A 244 12.42 31.16 17.86
C GLN A 244 11.10 30.59 18.42
N ALA A 245 10.80 29.32 18.14
CA ALA A 245 9.63 28.65 18.69
C ALA A 245 9.66 28.62 20.22
N LYS A 246 10.80 28.24 20.80
CA LYS A 246 11.00 28.24 22.26
C LYS A 246 10.84 29.62 22.88
N ARG A 247 11.44 30.66 22.27
CA ARG A 247 11.29 32.04 22.74
C ARG A 247 9.83 32.46 22.74
N LYS A 248 9.13 32.21 21.62
CA LYS A 248 7.75 32.61 21.45
C LYS A 248 6.82 31.92 22.44
N GLN A 249 7.03 30.62 22.69
CA GLN A 249 6.31 29.88 23.73
C GLN A 249 6.53 30.46 25.13
N GLY A 250 7.68 31.06 25.41
CA GLY A 250 7.95 31.75 26.68
C GLY A 250 7.33 33.15 26.81
N THR A 251 7.06 33.84 25.69
CA THR A 251 6.57 35.23 25.69
C THR A 251 5.09 35.39 25.34
N ALA A 252 4.50 34.46 24.57
CA ALA A 252 3.13 34.57 24.08
C ALA A 252 2.12 33.98 25.09
N LYS A 253 0.86 34.47 25.04
CA LYS A 253 -0.26 33.71 25.60
C LYS A 253 -0.32 32.36 24.87
N LYS A 254 -0.42 31.26 25.64
CA LYS A 254 -0.44 29.83 25.27
C LYS A 254 -0.70 29.49 23.78
N GLY A 255 0.02 28.49 23.26
CA GLY A 255 -0.44 27.71 22.10
C GLY A 255 0.17 28.01 20.73
N GLN A 256 1.43 28.44 20.64
CA GLN A 256 2.14 28.49 19.34
C GLN A 256 3.11 27.33 19.19
N TYR A 257 2.87 26.50 18.17
CA TYR A 257 3.59 25.25 17.91
C TYR A 257 4.09 25.16 16.46
N PHE A 258 4.48 26.30 15.87
CA PHE A 258 4.79 26.38 14.44
C PHE A 258 5.93 25.45 14.01
N GLU A 259 6.90 25.17 14.87
CA GLU A 259 7.96 24.19 14.60
C GLU A 259 7.37 22.78 14.45
N LYS A 260 6.40 22.41 15.29
CA LYS A 260 5.70 21.12 15.23
C LYS A 260 4.72 21.06 14.08
N GLU A 261 4.04 22.17 13.78
CA GLU A 261 3.15 22.30 12.61
C GLU A 261 3.91 22.11 11.31
N ILE A 262 5.10 22.72 11.17
CA ILE A 262 5.99 22.51 10.01
C ILE A 262 6.37 21.02 9.91
N MET A 263 6.79 20.40 11.01
CA MET A 263 7.15 18.98 11.00
C MET A 263 6.00 18.08 10.54
N LEU A 264 4.80 18.31 11.07
CA LEU A 264 3.61 17.57 10.69
C LEU A 264 3.23 17.83 9.23
N GLN A 265 3.25 19.08 8.76
CA GLN A 265 2.87 19.39 7.37
C GLN A 265 3.75 18.67 6.34
N TYR A 266 5.05 18.52 6.63
CA TYR A 266 6.01 17.88 5.72
C TYR A 266 6.08 16.35 5.83
N CYS A 267 5.63 15.75 6.94
CA CYS A 267 5.89 14.34 7.22
C CYS A 267 4.66 13.54 7.67
N TYR A 268 3.59 14.18 8.14
CA TYR A 268 2.43 13.50 8.69
C TYR A 268 1.56 12.89 7.58
N PRO A 269 0.93 11.72 7.81
CA PRO A 269 0.06 11.09 6.84
C PRO A 269 -1.05 12.00 6.32
N ARG A 270 -1.16 12.10 5.00
CA ARG A 270 -2.31 12.67 4.29
C ARG A 270 -3.27 11.54 3.99
N LEU A 271 -4.50 11.67 4.47
CA LEU A 271 -5.51 10.62 4.40
C LEU A 271 -6.61 11.05 3.44
N ASP A 272 -6.94 10.19 2.46
CA ASP A 272 -8.20 10.35 1.76
C ASP A 272 -9.35 9.87 2.67
N VAL A 273 -9.98 10.84 3.33
CA VAL A 273 -11.09 10.60 4.26
C VAL A 273 -12.31 9.98 3.54
N ASN A 274 -12.48 10.22 2.23
CA ASN A 274 -13.62 9.70 1.48
C ASN A 274 -13.51 8.18 1.31
N VAL A 275 -12.29 7.66 1.14
CA VAL A 275 -11.98 6.21 1.08
C VAL A 275 -12.37 5.53 2.39
N SER A 276 -12.12 6.21 3.51
CA SER A 276 -12.41 5.69 4.87
C SER A 276 -13.90 5.74 5.24
N LYS A 277 -14.64 6.76 4.78
CA LYS A 277 -16.05 6.97 5.15
C LYS A 277 -17.04 6.27 4.23
N GLY A 278 -16.70 6.11 2.95
CA GLY A 278 -17.60 5.54 1.95
C GLY A 278 -17.85 4.05 2.20
N VAL A 279 -19.06 3.69 2.64
CA VAL A 279 -19.44 2.28 2.84
C VAL A 279 -19.31 1.48 1.54
N ASN A 280 -19.66 2.09 0.39
CA ASN A 280 -19.57 1.46 -0.93
C ASN A 280 -18.25 1.76 -1.67
N HIS A 281 -17.25 2.32 -0.98
CA HIS A 281 -15.96 2.63 -1.58
C HIS A 281 -15.20 1.34 -1.89
N LEU A 282 -14.71 1.22 -3.11
CA LEU A 282 -13.92 0.08 -3.59
C LEU A 282 -12.43 0.39 -3.41
N LEU A 283 -11.68 -0.55 -2.86
CA LEU A 283 -10.23 -0.42 -2.72
C LEU A 283 -9.52 -1.55 -3.45
N LYS A 284 -8.37 -1.24 -4.05
CA LYS A 284 -7.50 -2.22 -4.70
C LYS A 284 -7.24 -3.41 -3.78
N SER A 285 -7.40 -4.60 -4.34
CA SER A 285 -7.20 -5.87 -3.66
C SER A 285 -5.72 -6.17 -3.39
N PRO A 286 -5.36 -6.72 -2.21
CA PRO A 286 -4.08 -7.38 -2.02
C PRO A 286 -3.85 -8.47 -3.06
N PHE A 287 -2.60 -8.66 -3.46
CA PHE A 287 -2.17 -9.57 -4.52
C PHE A 287 -2.69 -9.24 -5.93
N SER A 288 -3.37 -8.10 -6.12
CA SER A 288 -3.64 -7.60 -7.48
C SER A 288 -2.35 -7.13 -8.16
N VAL A 289 -2.32 -7.25 -9.48
CA VAL A 289 -1.21 -6.80 -10.33
C VAL A 289 -1.45 -5.35 -10.70
N HIS A 290 -0.43 -4.49 -10.60
CA HIS A 290 -0.54 -3.11 -11.06
C HIS A 290 -0.33 -3.04 -12.59
N PRO A 291 -1.32 -2.65 -13.42
CA PRO A 291 -1.22 -2.82 -14.88
C PRO A 291 -0.07 -2.09 -15.55
N LYS A 292 0.32 -0.91 -15.03
CA LYS A 292 1.41 -0.10 -15.58
C LYS A 292 2.80 -0.53 -15.15
N THR A 293 2.95 -1.16 -13.99
CA THR A 293 4.27 -1.45 -13.39
C THR A 293 4.55 -2.94 -13.28
N GLY A 294 3.53 -3.78 -13.48
CA GLY A 294 3.58 -5.23 -13.29
C GLY A 294 3.72 -5.66 -11.83
N ARG A 295 3.94 -4.73 -10.89
CA ARG A 295 4.19 -5.03 -9.48
C ARG A 295 2.97 -5.66 -8.82
N ILE A 296 3.20 -6.64 -7.96
CA ILE A 296 2.18 -7.27 -7.14
C ILE A 296 1.91 -6.42 -5.91
N SER A 297 0.63 -6.25 -5.55
CA SER A 297 0.22 -5.56 -4.32
C SER A 297 0.46 -6.44 -3.10
N VAL A 298 1.71 -6.51 -2.64
CA VAL A 298 2.13 -7.40 -1.55
C VAL A 298 1.79 -6.82 -0.16
N PRO A 299 1.37 -7.65 0.82
CA PRO A 299 1.34 -7.25 2.22
C PRO A 299 2.74 -6.85 2.72
N MET A 300 2.80 -5.84 3.58
CA MET A 300 4.05 -5.39 4.23
C MET A 300 4.18 -5.97 5.64
N ASP A 301 5.36 -6.50 5.99
CA ASP A 301 5.66 -6.87 7.36
C ASP A 301 6.06 -5.63 8.17
N LEU A 302 5.29 -5.33 9.22
CA LEU A 302 5.53 -4.19 10.10
C LEU A 302 6.83 -4.31 10.91
N LYS A 303 7.39 -5.52 11.07
CA LYS A 303 8.67 -5.73 11.75
C LYS A 303 9.86 -5.35 10.87
N GLU A 304 9.71 -5.45 9.56
CA GLU A 304 10.75 -5.21 8.56
C GLU A 304 10.44 -3.98 7.71
N LEU A 305 9.58 -3.08 8.22
CA LEU A 305 9.10 -1.91 7.49
C LEU A 305 10.23 -0.98 7.04
N GLU A 306 11.25 -0.78 7.88
CA GLU A 306 12.41 0.07 7.58
C GLU A 306 13.23 -0.43 6.39
N THR A 307 13.15 -1.73 6.11
CA THR A 307 13.89 -2.40 5.03
C THR A 307 13.02 -2.70 3.81
N PHE A 308 11.74 -2.33 3.84
CA PHE A 308 10.85 -2.53 2.71
C PHE A 308 11.25 -1.61 1.54
N ASP A 309 11.61 -2.23 0.41
CA ASP A 309 11.95 -1.52 -0.83
C ASP A 309 10.80 -1.67 -1.85
N PRO A 310 10.07 -0.59 -2.19
CA PRO A 310 9.01 -0.64 -3.20
C PRO A 310 9.54 -1.01 -4.59
N PHE A 311 10.84 -0.82 -4.85
CA PHE A 311 11.48 -1.15 -6.12
C PHE A 311 11.85 -2.63 -6.25
N ALA A 312 11.98 -3.33 -5.12
CA ALA A 312 12.22 -4.77 -5.04
C ALA A 312 10.94 -5.61 -5.01
N VAL A 313 9.76 -4.98 -4.92
CA VAL A 313 8.47 -5.69 -4.99
C VAL A 313 8.38 -6.47 -6.30
N PRO A 314 8.06 -7.78 -6.26
CA PRO A 314 8.04 -8.63 -7.43
C PRO A 314 7.05 -8.13 -8.47
N THR A 315 7.45 -8.22 -9.73
CA THR A 315 6.56 -8.03 -10.87
C THR A 315 5.99 -9.37 -11.33
N ILE A 316 4.82 -9.34 -11.97
CA ILE A 316 4.19 -10.52 -12.57
C ILE A 316 5.12 -11.24 -13.56
N SER A 317 5.91 -10.51 -14.35
CA SER A 317 6.88 -11.09 -15.29
C SER A 317 7.93 -11.91 -14.55
N GLN A 318 8.55 -11.33 -13.51
CA GLN A 318 9.60 -12.00 -12.73
C GLN A 318 9.10 -13.31 -12.10
N ILE A 319 7.95 -13.28 -11.44
CA ILE A 319 7.42 -14.47 -10.75
C ILE A 319 6.89 -15.54 -11.72
N CYS A 320 6.44 -15.15 -12.92
CA CYS A 320 6.08 -16.10 -13.96
C CYS A 320 7.32 -16.75 -14.57
N GLU A 321 8.37 -15.98 -14.85
CA GLU A 321 9.66 -16.52 -15.32
C GLU A 321 10.28 -17.48 -14.30
N GLU A 322 10.21 -17.16 -13.00
CA GLU A 322 10.69 -18.05 -11.93
C GLU A 322 9.92 -19.36 -11.86
N LEU A 323 8.63 -19.36 -12.20
CA LEU A 323 7.77 -20.54 -12.18
C LEU A 323 8.08 -21.53 -13.32
N ASP A 324 8.58 -21.02 -14.43
CA ASP A 324 8.96 -21.81 -15.62
C ASP A 324 10.42 -22.31 -15.54
N ARG A 325 11.21 -21.82 -14.59
CA ARG A 325 12.57 -22.35 -14.35
C ARG A 325 12.48 -23.78 -13.85
N PRO A 326 13.25 -24.72 -14.43
CA PRO A 326 13.36 -26.06 -13.89
C PRO A 326 13.86 -25.97 -12.45
N ARG A 327 13.21 -26.67 -11.53
CA ARG A 327 13.67 -26.76 -10.15
C ARG A 327 15.05 -27.41 -10.15
N THR A 328 16.07 -26.66 -9.77
CA THR A 328 17.41 -27.22 -9.53
C THR A 328 17.32 -28.18 -8.35
N GLY A 329 17.26 -29.48 -8.62
CA GLY A 329 17.22 -30.54 -7.60
C GLY A 329 16.28 -31.71 -7.86
N GLU A 330 15.48 -31.71 -8.93
CA GLU A 330 14.83 -32.95 -9.40
C GLU A 330 15.80 -33.61 -10.39
N GLU A 331 16.65 -34.51 -9.87
CA GLU A 331 17.37 -35.48 -10.70
C GLU A 331 16.35 -36.16 -11.62
N GLU A 332 16.66 -36.25 -12.90
CA GLU A 332 15.89 -37.03 -13.87
C GLU A 332 15.79 -38.49 -13.36
N GLU A 333 14.66 -38.84 -12.74
CA GLU A 333 14.28 -40.24 -12.60
C GLU A 333 14.06 -40.78 -14.02
N LYS A 334 15.09 -41.47 -14.53
CA LYS A 334 15.00 -42.32 -15.71
C LYS A 334 13.84 -43.30 -15.51
N PRO A 335 13.03 -43.57 -16.55
CA PRO A 335 12.04 -44.62 -16.46
C PRO A 335 12.76 -45.97 -16.29
N GLU A 336 12.54 -46.65 -15.16
CA GLU A 336 12.98 -48.03 -14.98
C GLU A 336 12.24 -48.93 -15.98
N ASP A 337 13.05 -49.58 -16.80
CA ASP A 337 12.71 -50.55 -17.82
C ASP A 337 12.16 -51.84 -17.15
N THR A 338 10.85 -51.94 -16.93
CA THR A 338 10.22 -53.21 -16.55
C THR A 338 10.20 -54.15 -17.76
N LYS A 339 11.19 -55.04 -17.82
CA LYS A 339 11.22 -56.19 -18.75
C LYS A 339 10.06 -57.14 -18.45
N GLU A 340 8.94 -56.98 -19.14
CA GLU A 340 8.02 -58.10 -19.41
C GLU A 340 8.37 -58.71 -20.76
N LYS A 341 8.96 -59.90 -20.71
CA LYS A 341 9.10 -60.79 -21.88
C LYS A 341 7.77 -61.51 -22.06
N GLU A 342 6.94 -61.07 -23.00
CA GLU A 342 5.93 -61.95 -23.60
C GLU A 342 6.40 -62.35 -25.01
N ASN A 343 6.66 -63.66 -25.16
CA ASN A 343 7.02 -64.28 -26.41
C ASN A 343 5.82 -64.25 -27.37
N GLU A 344 6.00 -63.61 -28.51
CA GLU A 344 5.19 -63.84 -29.70
C GLU A 344 5.26 -65.31 -30.12
N LYS A 345 4.15 -66.03 -29.95
CA LYS A 345 3.66 -67.06 -30.86
C LYS A 345 2.18 -67.33 -30.53
N ASP A 346 1.40 -67.48 -31.60
CA ASP A 346 -0.02 -67.86 -31.63
C ASP A 346 -1.08 -66.73 -31.58
N ALA A 347 -0.78 -65.64 -32.28
CA ALA A 347 -1.81 -64.80 -32.91
C ALA A 347 -2.35 -65.46 -34.21
N ALA A 348 -2.83 -66.71 -34.12
CA ALA A 348 -3.43 -67.40 -35.26
C ALA A 348 -4.42 -68.53 -34.89
N GLU A 349 -5.07 -68.53 -33.70
CA GLU A 349 -6.08 -69.58 -33.42
C GLU A 349 -7.26 -69.19 -32.52
N ARG A 350 -7.65 -67.91 -32.46
CA ARG A 350 -8.89 -67.50 -31.76
C ARG A 350 -9.89 -66.67 -32.58
N ARG A 351 -9.73 -66.68 -33.92
CA ARG A 351 -10.80 -66.35 -34.87
C ARG A 351 -11.46 -67.62 -35.41
N LYS A 352 -12.13 -68.37 -34.52
CA LYS A 352 -13.16 -69.34 -34.90
C LYS A 352 -13.95 -69.71 -33.65
N ILE A 353 -15.27 -69.80 -33.82
CA ILE A 353 -16.27 -70.25 -32.83
C ILE A 353 -16.81 -69.14 -31.89
N ARG A 354 -17.44 -68.13 -32.48
CA ARG A 354 -18.70 -67.58 -31.93
C ARG A 354 -19.81 -67.92 -32.92
N GLY A 355 -20.37 -69.11 -32.75
CA GLY A 355 -21.51 -69.60 -33.51
C GLY A 355 -22.05 -70.85 -32.82
N ASN A 356 -23.30 -70.78 -32.37
CA ASN A 356 -24.10 -71.82 -31.70
C ASN A 356 -23.61 -72.20 -30.28
N GLN A 357 -24.44 -72.40 -29.26
CA GLN A 357 -25.80 -72.90 -29.28
C GLN A 357 -26.52 -72.52 -27.97
N LYS A 358 -27.80 -72.12 -28.12
CA LYS A 358 -28.83 -72.15 -27.07
C LYS A 358 -28.93 -73.56 -26.45
N PHE A 359 -29.24 -73.67 -25.15
CA PHE A 359 -30.40 -74.37 -24.56
C PHE A 359 -30.17 -74.89 -23.11
N ARG A 360 -31.08 -74.48 -22.21
CA ARG A 360 -31.78 -75.20 -21.11
C ARG A 360 -31.08 -76.33 -20.32
N HIS A 361 -31.13 -76.24 -18.98
CA HIS A 361 -31.99 -76.99 -18.03
C HIS A 361 -31.63 -76.51 -16.60
N SER A 362 -32.55 -76.02 -15.76
CA SER A 362 -33.49 -76.77 -14.91
C SER A 362 -32.83 -77.76 -13.94
N MET A 363 -32.55 -77.30 -12.72
CA MET A 363 -33.07 -77.86 -11.46
C MET A 363 -33.14 -76.74 -10.42
#